data_AF-A0A3N7EDY1-F1
#
_entry.id   AF-A0A3N7EDY1-F1
#
_cell.length_a   1.000
_cell.length_b   1.000
_cell.length_c   1.000
_cell.angle_alpha   90.00
_cell.angle_beta   90.00
_cell.angle_gamma   90.00
#
_symmetry.space_group_name_H-M   'P 1'
#
loop_
_entity.id
_entity.type
_entity.pdbx_description
1 polymer ?
#
loop_
_entity_poly.entity_id
_entity_poly.type
_entity_poly.pdbx_seq_one_letter_code
_entity_poly.pdbx_strand_id
1 'polypeptide(L)'
;MERVNGWRNALKEVADLAGMVLGDGYEAWFVQSFVEVVSKNLDPKIFHVPLHFIGRDALVQDINSWLQDGSHGAAIALLYEIGGVGKTAIGKSVFNKNSYKFDGKSFLSNFRSKDMFAYRDNFFPTS
;
A
#
# COMPACT_ATOMS: atom_id res chain seq x y z
N MET A 1 -23.35 3.13 -42.94
CA MET A 1 -22.59 1.88 -42.70
C MET A 1 -21.28 2.11 -41.94
N GLU A 2 -20.61 3.26 -42.07
CA GLU A 2 -19.36 3.56 -41.33
C GLU A 2 -19.44 3.37 -39.81
N ARG A 3 -20.52 3.85 -39.16
CA ARG A 3 -20.69 3.68 -37.71
C ARG A 3 -20.74 2.21 -37.28
N VAL A 4 -21.43 1.37 -38.05
CA VAL A 4 -21.54 -0.07 -37.77
C VAL A 4 -20.19 -0.76 -37.95
N ASN A 5 -19.43 -0.39 -39.00
CA ASN A 5 -18.07 -0.90 -39.20
C ASN A 5 -17.11 -0.46 -38.10
N GLY A 6 -17.20 0.80 -37.64
CA GLY A 6 -16.41 1.30 -36.51
C GLY A 6 -16.68 0.51 -35.22
N TRP A 7 -17.94 0.21 -34.92
CA TRP A 7 -18.31 -0.60 -33.75
C TRP A 7 -17.81 -2.04 -33.88
N ARG A 8 -17.87 -2.60 -35.09
CA ARG A 8 -17.36 -3.96 -35.37
C ARG A 8 -15.86 -4.08 -35.15
N ASN A 9 -15.10 -3.06 -35.56
CA ASN A 9 -13.66 -3.02 -35.37
C ASN A 9 -13.28 -2.85 -33.90
N ALA A 10 -13.94 -1.94 -33.19
CA ALA A 10 -13.71 -1.75 -31.75
C ALA A 10 -14.03 -3.01 -30.94
N LEU A 11 -15.12 -3.72 -31.25
CA LEU A 11 -15.46 -4.97 -30.58
C LEU A 11 -14.42 -6.06 -30.86
N LYS A 12 -13.89 -6.11 -32.08
CA LYS A 12 -12.82 -7.04 -32.45
C LYS A 12 -11.54 -6.74 -31.68
N GLU A 13 -11.12 -5.47 -31.59
CA GLU A 13 -9.94 -5.07 -30.82
C GLU A 13 -10.07 -5.42 -29.33
N VAL A 14 -11.25 -5.23 -28.74
CA VAL A 14 -11.50 -5.60 -27.33
C VAL A 14 -11.53 -7.13 -27.14
N ALA A 15 -12.07 -7.89 -28.10
CA ALA A 15 -12.09 -9.35 -28.06
C ALA A 15 -10.70 -9.98 -28.29
N ASP A 16 -9.86 -9.32 -29.09
CA ASP A 16 -8.49 -9.72 -29.37
C ASP A 16 -7.53 -9.31 -28.22
N LEU A 17 -7.95 -8.38 -27.35
CA LEU A 17 -7.23 -8.07 -26.12
C LEU A 17 -7.31 -9.29 -25.19
N ALA A 18 -6.17 -9.88 -24.86
CA ALA A 18 -6.09 -11.03 -23.96
C ALA A 18 -6.65 -10.65 -22.58
N GLY A 19 -7.91 -11.01 -22.32
CA GLY A 19 -8.59 -10.82 -21.04
C GLY A 19 -8.56 -12.08 -20.17
N MET A 20 -8.84 -11.92 -18.88
CA MET A 20 -9.19 -13.06 -18.04
C MET A 20 -10.59 -13.54 -18.42
N VAL A 21 -10.73 -14.82 -18.77
CA VAL A 21 -12.03 -15.44 -19.11
C VAL A 21 -12.70 -15.92 -17.83
N LEU A 22 -13.93 -15.48 -17.59
CA LEU A 22 -14.79 -16.06 -16.56
C LEU A 22 -15.22 -17.45 -17.06
N GLY A 23 -14.51 -18.50 -16.62
CA GLY A 23 -14.92 -19.88 -16.84
C GLY A 23 -16.09 -20.27 -15.93
N ASP A 24 -16.21 -21.55 -15.62
CA ASP A 24 -17.28 -22.16 -14.82
C ASP A 24 -17.24 -21.79 -13.32
N GLY A 25 -16.42 -20.80 -12.95
CA GLY A 25 -16.10 -20.43 -11.57
C GLY A 25 -17.01 -19.37 -10.95
N TYR A 26 -16.86 -19.18 -9.64
CA TYR A 26 -17.57 -18.16 -8.88
C TYR A 26 -17.16 -16.74 -9.32
N GLU A 27 -18.13 -15.95 -9.78
CA GLU A 27 -17.96 -14.55 -10.18
C GLU A 27 -17.19 -13.72 -9.14
N ALA A 28 -17.46 -13.93 -7.86
CA ALA A 28 -16.77 -13.24 -6.77
C ALA A 28 -15.25 -13.48 -6.77
N TRP A 29 -14.81 -14.70 -7.03
CA TRP A 29 -13.38 -15.04 -7.07
C TRP A 29 -12.70 -14.46 -8.32
N PHE A 30 -13.41 -14.45 -9.44
CA PHE A 30 -12.95 -13.81 -10.66
C PHE A 30 -12.78 -12.30 -10.48
N VAL A 31 -13.76 -11.62 -9.89
CA VAL A 31 -13.69 -10.18 -9.59
C VAL A 31 -12.52 -9.91 -8.63
N GLN A 32 -12.35 -10.71 -7.58
CA GLN A 32 -11.25 -10.54 -6.64
C GLN A 32 -9.88 -10.69 -7.32
N SER A 33 -9.70 -11.73 -8.12
CA SER A 33 -8.46 -11.98 -8.88
C SER A 33 -8.17 -10.85 -9.87
N PHE A 34 -9.21 -10.36 -10.57
CA PHE A 34 -9.09 -9.23 -11.49
C PHE A 34 -8.68 -7.95 -10.77
N VAL A 35 -9.33 -7.62 -9.65
CA VAL A 35 -8.98 -6.45 -8.82
C VAL A 35 -7.54 -6.55 -8.32
N GLU A 36 -7.09 -7.73 -7.90
CA GLU A 36 -5.72 -7.95 -7.44
C GLU A 36 -4.70 -7.72 -8.56
N VAL A 37 -4.95 -8.27 -9.76
CA VAL A 37 -4.10 -8.06 -10.95
C VAL A 37 -4.04 -6.59 -11.32
N VAL A 38 -5.19 -5.91 -11.43
CA VAL A 38 -5.24 -4.48 -11.76
C VAL A 38 -4.54 -3.65 -10.69
N SER A 39 -4.79 -3.92 -9.42
CA SER A 39 -4.18 -3.17 -8.30
C SER A 39 -2.66 -3.32 -8.22
N LYS A 40 -2.11 -4.45 -8.68
CA LYS A 40 -0.66 -4.67 -8.82
C LYS A 40 -0.07 -3.92 -10.02
N ASN A 41 -0.84 -3.75 -11.09
CA ASN A 41 -0.41 -3.08 -12.32
C ASN A 41 -0.60 -1.56 -12.30
N LEU A 42 -1.47 -1.03 -11.43
CA LEU A 42 -1.59 0.40 -11.21
C LEU A 42 -0.31 0.92 -10.54
N ASP A 43 0.26 1.99 -11.11
CA ASP A 43 1.49 2.60 -10.60
C ASP A 43 1.40 2.86 -9.10
N PRO A 44 2.24 2.21 -8.28
CA PRO A 44 2.26 2.50 -6.86
C PRO A 44 2.71 3.95 -6.67
N LYS A 45 2.03 4.69 -5.81
CA LYS A 45 2.46 6.03 -5.40
C LYS A 45 3.77 5.92 -4.62
N ILE A 46 4.89 5.98 -5.33
CA ILE A 46 6.23 5.94 -4.73
C ILE A 46 6.58 7.34 -4.25
N PHE A 47 6.79 7.48 -2.94
CA PHE A 47 7.27 8.73 -2.38
C PHE A 47 8.76 8.90 -2.64
N HIS A 48 9.20 10.07 -3.09
CA HIS A 48 10.62 10.39 -3.16
C HIS A 48 11.23 10.39 -1.74
N VAL A 49 12.31 9.63 -1.58
CA VAL A 49 13.14 9.57 -0.38
C VAL A 49 14.54 10.04 -0.76
N PRO A 50 15.12 11.07 -0.09
CA PRO A 50 16.44 11.57 -0.44
C PRO A 50 17.52 10.49 -0.31
N LEU A 51 18.44 10.41 -1.29
CA LEU A 51 19.55 9.44 -1.31
C LEU A 51 20.57 9.59 -0.18
N HIS A 52 20.69 10.78 0.41
CA HIS A 52 21.66 11.07 1.48
C HIS A 52 21.20 10.60 2.87
N PHE A 53 20.30 9.62 2.93
CA PHE A 53 19.76 9.04 4.16
C PHE A 53 20.66 7.93 4.74
N ILE A 54 21.97 8.11 4.61
CA ILE A 54 23.00 7.14 5.01
C ILE A 54 22.94 6.98 6.53
N GLY A 55 22.83 5.72 7.01
CA GLY A 55 22.84 5.37 8.43
C GLY A 55 21.48 5.07 9.06
N ARG A 56 20.37 5.16 8.31
CA ARG A 56 19.03 4.75 8.78
C ARG A 56 18.45 3.55 8.07
N ASP A 57 19.20 2.94 7.14
CA ASP A 57 18.81 1.72 6.45
C ASP A 57 18.63 0.54 7.40
N ALA A 58 19.44 0.45 8.45
CA ALA A 58 19.30 -0.56 9.50
C ALA A 58 17.94 -0.46 10.18
N LEU A 59 17.53 0.75 10.61
CA LEU A 59 16.22 0.98 11.22
C LEU A 59 15.07 0.66 10.25
N VAL A 60 15.21 0.97 8.96
CA VAL A 60 14.22 0.58 7.95
C VAL A 60 14.15 -0.95 7.81
N GLN A 61 15.28 -1.64 7.85
CA GLN A 61 15.33 -3.11 7.82
C GLN A 61 14.70 -3.73 9.06
N ASP A 62 14.99 -3.22 10.25
CA ASP A 62 14.42 -3.70 11.50
C ASP A 62 12.88 -3.58 11.51
N ILE A 63 12.36 -2.41 11.08
CA ILE A 63 10.92 -2.19 10.94
C ILE A 63 10.32 -3.16 9.90
N ASN A 64 11.00 -3.40 8.78
CA ASN A 64 10.52 -4.34 7.75
C ASN A 64 10.49 -5.80 8.23
N SER A 65 11.47 -6.21 9.03
CA SER A 65 11.53 -7.54 9.63
C SER A 65 10.41 -7.71 10.65
N TRP A 66 10.19 -6.71 11.50
CA TRP A 66 9.10 -6.68 12.46
C TRP A 66 7.72 -6.69 11.77
N LEU A 67 7.54 -5.97 10.67
CA LEU A 67 6.30 -6.00 9.88
C LEU A 67 6.03 -7.36 9.20
N GLN A 68 7.07 -8.17 8.99
CA GLN A 68 6.92 -9.53 8.45
C GLN A 68 6.69 -10.58 9.54
N ASP A 69 6.86 -10.21 10.80
CA ASP A 69 6.50 -11.06 11.93
C ASP A 69 4.98 -11.14 12.03
N GLY A 70 4.41 -12.21 11.46
CA GLY A 70 2.98 -12.49 11.46
C GLY A 70 2.40 -12.87 12.82
N SER A 71 3.18 -12.80 13.90
CA SER A 71 2.71 -13.05 15.27
C SER A 71 1.77 -11.96 15.80
N HIS A 72 1.69 -10.81 15.14
CA HIS A 72 0.86 -9.67 15.55
C HIS A 72 -0.35 -9.49 14.63
N GLY A 73 -1.57 -9.49 15.19
CA GLY A 73 -2.80 -9.19 14.44
C GLY A 73 -2.95 -7.71 14.07
N ALA A 74 -2.40 -6.80 14.89
CA ALA A 74 -2.27 -5.37 14.60
C ALA A 74 -1.03 -4.83 15.31
N ALA A 75 -0.27 -3.95 14.64
CA ALA A 75 1.02 -3.49 15.12
C ALA A 75 1.16 -1.97 14.90
N ILE A 76 1.64 -1.24 15.92
CA ILE A 76 1.85 0.22 15.87
C ILE A 76 3.32 0.51 16.19
N ALA A 77 4.02 1.18 15.28
CA ALA A 77 5.38 1.67 15.51
C ALA A 77 5.40 3.19 15.65
N LEU A 78 6.03 3.69 16.71
CA LEU A 78 6.20 5.12 16.97
C LEU A 78 7.67 5.50 16.80
N LEU A 79 7.94 6.43 15.88
CA LEU A 79 9.27 7.03 15.71
C LEU A 79 9.30 8.37 16.47
N TYR A 80 10.06 8.44 17.55
CA TYR A 80 10.19 9.66 18.37
C TYR A 80 11.65 10.09 18.47
N GLU A 81 11.95 11.33 18.06
CA GLU A 81 13.28 11.97 18.18
C GLU A 81 13.10 13.50 18.08
N ILE A 82 14.19 14.26 18.19
CA ILE A 82 14.25 15.71 17.90
C ILE A 82 13.86 15.97 16.42
N GLY A 83 13.39 17.19 16.11
CA GLY A 83 13.05 17.60 14.75
C GLY A 83 14.25 17.53 13.78
N GLY A 84 14.00 17.38 12.48
CA GLY A 84 15.05 17.38 11.44
C GLY A 84 15.75 16.04 11.17
N VAL A 85 15.53 15.06 12.04
CA VAL A 85 16.05 13.69 12.01
C VAL A 85 15.68 12.85 10.77
N GLY A 86 14.61 13.23 10.07
CA GLY A 86 14.14 12.50 8.88
C GLY A 86 13.14 11.37 9.15
N LYS A 87 12.39 11.42 10.26
CA LYS A 87 11.31 10.44 10.55
C LYS A 87 10.34 10.23 9.39
N THR A 88 9.97 11.31 8.71
CA THR A 88 9.11 11.25 7.53
C THR A 88 9.77 10.50 6.37
N ALA A 89 11.08 10.60 6.21
CA ALA A 89 11.81 9.86 5.18
C ALA A 89 11.85 8.35 5.50
N ILE A 90 12.02 7.97 6.77
CA ILE A 90 11.91 6.57 7.24
C ILE A 90 10.51 6.02 6.94
N GLY A 91 9.47 6.74 7.35
CA GLY A 91 8.07 6.33 7.12
C GLY A 91 7.76 6.15 5.63
N LYS A 92 8.23 7.08 4.78
CA LYS A 92 8.12 6.94 3.32
C LYS A 92 8.85 5.72 2.79
N SER A 93 10.08 5.46 3.24
CA SER A 93 10.86 4.30 2.80
C SER A 93 10.21 2.97 3.19
N VAL A 94 9.70 2.86 4.41
CA VAL A 94 8.98 1.66 4.88
C VAL A 94 7.68 1.48 4.11
N PHE A 95 6.93 2.56 3.90
CA PHE A 95 5.69 2.51 3.11
C PHE A 95 5.95 2.06 1.68
N ASN A 96 6.89 2.68 0.98
CA ASN A 96 7.25 2.31 -0.40
C ASN A 96 7.62 0.82 -0.51
N LYS A 97 8.35 0.28 0.48
CA LYS A 97 8.81 -1.12 0.50
C LYS A 97 7.74 -2.15 0.88
N ASN A 98 6.66 -1.78 1.56
CA ASN A 98 5.68 -2.76 2.06
C ASN A 98 4.25 -2.52 1.62
N SER A 99 3.94 -1.38 0.99
CA SER A 99 2.58 -1.01 0.59
C SER A 99 1.91 -2.08 -0.29
N TYR A 100 2.66 -2.82 -1.10
CA TYR A 100 2.11 -3.89 -1.95
C TYR A 100 1.72 -5.16 -1.19
N LYS A 101 2.14 -5.31 0.08
CA LYS A 101 1.83 -6.47 0.92
C LYS A 101 0.50 -6.35 1.66
N PHE A 102 -0.15 -5.19 1.60
CA PHE A 102 -1.39 -4.90 2.31
C PHE A 102 -2.50 -4.55 1.31
N ASP A 103 -3.70 -5.09 1.55
CA ASP A 103 -4.90 -4.79 0.76
C ASP A 103 -5.33 -3.33 0.93
N GLY A 104 -5.25 -2.82 2.16
CA GLY A 104 -5.52 -1.43 2.50
C GLY A 104 -4.22 -0.68 2.82
N LYS A 105 -3.97 0.44 2.13
CA LYS A 105 -2.75 1.24 2.33
C LYS A 105 -3.02 2.72 2.21
N SER A 106 -2.50 3.51 3.16
CA SER A 106 -2.53 4.97 3.11
C SER A 106 -1.27 5.55 3.76
N PHE A 107 -0.85 6.73 3.30
CA PHE A 107 0.26 7.46 3.91
C PHE A 107 -0.17 8.89 4.16
N LEU A 108 -0.35 9.24 5.44
CA LEU A 108 -0.70 10.57 5.87
C LEU A 108 0.57 11.36 6.19
N SER A 109 1.09 12.07 5.19
CA SER A 109 2.15 13.06 5.42
C SER A 109 1.54 14.34 5.99
N ASN A 110 2.20 14.96 6.98
CA ASN A 110 1.97 16.35 7.43
C ASN A 110 0.94 16.58 8.55
N PHE A 111 1.00 15.82 9.65
CA PHE A 111 0.44 16.32 10.91
C PHE A 111 1.43 17.31 11.54
N ARG A 112 1.06 18.60 11.61
CA ARG A 112 1.75 19.54 12.50
C ARG A 112 1.39 19.12 13.91
N SER A 113 2.25 18.33 14.54
CA SER A 113 2.12 17.99 15.95
C SER A 113 2.38 19.25 16.77
N LYS A 114 1.36 20.09 16.97
CA LYS A 114 1.41 21.11 18.02
C LYS A 114 0.92 20.56 19.35
N ASP A 115 0.08 19.52 19.35
CA ASP A 115 -0.58 19.07 20.59
C ASP A 115 -0.81 17.55 20.60
N MET A 116 0.24 16.74 20.41
CA MET A 116 0.13 15.30 20.73
C MET A 116 0.43 15.08 22.21
N PHE A 117 -0.57 15.33 23.06
CA PHE A 117 -0.58 14.83 24.43
C PHE A 117 -0.75 13.31 24.37
N ALA A 118 0.21 12.57 24.89
CA ALA A 118 0.11 11.12 25.02
C ALA A 118 -1.00 10.80 26.02
N TYR A 119 -2.18 10.43 25.53
CA TYR A 119 -3.19 9.75 26.35
C TYR A 119 -2.75 8.30 26.51
N ARG A 120 -2.35 7.96 27.75
CA ARG A 120 -2.17 6.57 28.18
C ARG A 120 -3.54 6.07 28.64
N ASP A 121 -4.36 5.60 27.71
CA ASP A 121 -5.59 4.90 28.07
C ASP A 121 -5.26 3.43 28.36
N ASN A 122 -5.29 3.08 29.64
CA ASN A 122 -5.31 1.70 30.11
C ASN A 122 -6.67 1.09 29.75
N PHE A 123 -6.78 0.43 28.60
CA PHE A 123 -7.98 -0.33 28.25
C PHE A 123 -7.68 -1.82 28.19
N PHE A 124 -7.60 -2.44 29.38
CA PHE A 124 -8.10 -3.78 29.67
C PHE A 124 -8.32 -3.88 31.19
N PRO A 125 -9.56 -3.92 31.71
CA PRO A 125 -9.77 -4.54 33.02
C PRO A 125 -9.69 -6.05 32.83
N THR A 126 -8.68 -6.66 33.46
CA THR A 126 -8.69 -8.08 33.79
C THR A 126 -9.77 -8.34 34.83
N SER A 127 -10.85 -9.01 34.43
CA SER A 127 -11.55 -10.10 35.15
C SER A 127 -12.89 -10.37 34.47
#